data_AF-G1M2P7-F1
#
_entry.id   AF-G1M2P7-F1
#
_cell.length_a   1.000
_cell.length_b   1.000
_cell.length_c   1.000
_cell.angle_alpha   90.00
_cell.angle_beta   90.00
_cell.angle_gamma   90.00
#
_symmetry.space_group_name_H-M   'P 1'
#
loop_
_entity.id
_entity.type
_entity.pdbx_description
1 polymer ?
#
loop_
_entity_poly.entity_id
_entity_poly.type
_entity_poly.pdbx_seq_one_letter_code
_entity_poly.pdbx_strand_id
1 'polypeptide(L)'
;MRLLGGGAPAPASSRSRPVPRASRPPCFLSGCERDSDTMALEAIRYSRGSLEILDQLLLPQHSRYEPVGSVRQAWEAIRAMKVRGAPAIALVGCLSLAVELQAGAGGPGPAALVAFVRDALSFLVTARPTAVNMARAARHLAETAALEAEREGATEEAVRERVIRCAEDMLEKDLKDNRSIGDLGALHLLERAAPGGGKVTVLTHCNTGALATAGYGTALGVIRSLHALGRLDHAFCTETRPYNQGARLTAFELVYEQIPATLIADSMAAAAMAHRGVSAVVVGADRVVANGDTANKVGTYQLAIAAKHHGIPFYVAAPSSSCDLRLETGREIIIEERPGQELTDVNGVRIAAPGRVIAPKKARIVQQRKLKKDLEVGIRKKIEHDVVMKASSSLPKKLALLKAPAKKEAASSSSTKTPS
;
A
#
# COMPACT_ATOMS: atom_id res chain seq x y z
N MET A 1 50.43 9.61 -51.94
CA MET A 1 50.81 9.67 -53.36
C MET A 1 49.53 10.01 -54.15
N ARG A 2 49.48 11.24 -54.68
CA ARG A 2 48.63 11.84 -55.76
C ARG A 2 47.12 11.49 -55.86
N LEU A 3 46.18 12.44 -55.61
CA LEU A 3 45.65 13.55 -56.48
C LEU A 3 44.81 13.00 -57.66
N LEU A 4 43.67 13.53 -58.16
CA LEU A 4 42.86 14.75 -58.00
C LEU A 4 41.60 14.66 -58.92
N GLY A 5 40.57 15.48 -58.63
CA GLY A 5 39.65 16.11 -59.61
C GLY A 5 38.23 15.52 -59.70
N GLY A 6 37.11 16.23 -59.55
CA GLY A 6 36.84 17.68 -59.50
C GLY A 6 35.75 18.05 -60.54
N GLY A 7 34.68 18.74 -60.12
CA GLY A 7 33.77 19.42 -61.06
C GLY A 7 32.30 19.53 -60.62
N ALA A 8 31.93 20.69 -60.07
CA ALA A 8 30.54 21.15 -59.89
C ALA A 8 30.01 21.83 -61.17
N PRO A 9 28.70 22.14 -61.23
CA PRO A 9 28.34 23.57 -61.35
C PRO A 9 27.19 24.02 -60.43
N ALA A 10 27.19 25.32 -60.11
CA ALA A 10 26.15 26.09 -59.42
C ALA A 10 25.35 26.96 -60.43
N PRO A 11 24.52 27.95 -60.02
CA PRO A 11 23.27 27.88 -59.26
C PRO A 11 22.08 28.45 -60.08
N ALA A 12 20.83 28.25 -59.63
CA ALA A 12 19.66 28.92 -60.19
C ALA A 12 18.69 29.39 -59.09
N SER A 13 17.94 30.43 -59.44
CA SER A 13 17.53 31.54 -58.60
C SER A 13 16.17 31.43 -57.90
N SER A 14 16.04 32.30 -56.90
CA SER A 14 14.89 32.69 -56.12
C SER A 14 13.57 32.87 -56.90
N ARG A 15 12.50 32.23 -56.42
CA ARG A 15 11.13 32.77 -56.47
C ARG A 15 10.38 32.47 -55.17
N SER A 16 10.00 33.55 -54.52
CA SER A 16 9.13 33.62 -53.35
C SER A 16 7.70 33.16 -53.68
N ARG A 17 7.12 32.34 -52.80
CA ARG A 17 5.68 32.02 -52.76
C ARG A 17 5.18 31.98 -51.31
N PRO A 18 3.89 32.25 -51.08
CA PRO A 18 3.44 33.14 -50.02
C PRO A 18 3.16 32.43 -48.68
N VAL A 19 3.32 33.20 -47.61
CA VAL A 19 2.95 32.88 -46.22
C VAL A 19 1.42 32.81 -46.09
N PRO A 20 0.83 31.73 -45.55
CA PRO A 20 -0.56 31.75 -45.11
C PRO A 20 -0.65 32.39 -43.72
N ARG A 21 -1.61 33.30 -43.60
CA ARG A 21 -1.94 34.10 -42.42
C ARG A 21 -2.20 33.26 -41.16
N ALA A 22 -1.78 33.82 -40.02
CA ALA A 22 -2.18 33.41 -38.69
C ALA A 22 -3.71 33.43 -38.53
N SER A 23 -4.29 32.25 -38.28
CA SER A 23 -5.66 32.12 -37.76
C SER A 23 -5.60 32.05 -36.23
N ARG A 24 -6.36 32.93 -35.59
CA ARG A 24 -6.64 33.00 -34.14
C ARG A 24 -7.03 31.63 -33.54
N PRO A 25 -6.80 31.40 -32.24
CA PRO A 25 -7.08 30.11 -31.61
C PRO A 25 -8.60 29.88 -31.55
N PRO A 26 -9.08 28.64 -31.74
CA PRO A 26 -10.46 28.33 -31.43
C PRO A 26 -10.63 28.30 -29.91
N CYS A 27 -11.52 29.17 -29.43
CA CYS A 27 -12.08 29.15 -28.09
C CYS A 27 -12.83 27.82 -27.91
N PHE A 28 -12.28 26.87 -27.16
CA PHE A 28 -12.97 25.64 -26.77
C PHE A 28 -13.27 25.69 -25.26
N LEU A 29 -14.25 26.53 -24.92
CA LEU A 29 -15.10 26.32 -23.75
C LEU A 29 -16.41 25.70 -24.27
N SER A 30 -16.49 24.38 -24.30
CA SER A 30 -17.73 23.64 -24.05
C SER A 30 -17.49 22.14 -24.13
N GLY A 31 -17.90 21.41 -23.10
CA GLY A 31 -18.42 20.06 -23.22
C GLY A 31 -17.44 19.00 -23.71
N CYS A 32 -16.57 18.53 -22.82
CA CYS A 32 -16.05 17.17 -22.92
C CYS A 32 -16.47 16.46 -21.64
N GLU A 33 -17.75 16.11 -21.56
CA GLU A 33 -18.18 14.95 -20.78
C GLU A 33 -17.51 13.76 -21.44
N ARG A 34 -16.32 13.42 -20.94
CA ARG A 34 -15.73 12.11 -21.19
C ARG A 34 -16.52 11.14 -20.33
N ASP A 35 -17.32 10.30 -20.97
CA ASP A 35 -17.63 8.96 -20.48
C ASP A 35 -16.28 8.26 -20.22
N SER A 36 -15.75 8.44 -19.01
CA SER A 36 -14.59 7.70 -18.51
C SER A 36 -15.07 6.67 -17.50
N ASP A 37 -16.06 5.88 -17.88
CA ASP A 37 -16.39 4.65 -17.17
C ASP A 37 -15.55 3.51 -17.75
N THR A 38 -14.23 3.71 -17.78
CA THR A 38 -13.30 2.58 -17.86
C THR A 38 -13.47 1.81 -16.57
N MET A 39 -14.36 0.81 -16.58
CA MET A 39 -14.72 -0.03 -15.44
C MET A 39 -13.45 -0.47 -14.72
N ALA A 40 -13.18 0.15 -13.56
CA ALA A 40 -12.00 -0.15 -12.75
C ALA A 40 -12.00 -1.64 -12.39
N LEU A 41 -10.82 -2.25 -12.36
CA LEU A 41 -10.71 -3.66 -11.97
C LEU A 41 -11.11 -3.81 -10.50
N GLU A 42 -12.11 -4.65 -10.23
CA GLU A 42 -12.61 -4.92 -8.87
C GLU A 42 -12.29 -6.36 -8.47
N ALA A 43 -11.50 -6.54 -7.40
CA ALA A 43 -11.27 -7.87 -6.84
C ALA A 43 -12.42 -8.33 -5.91
N ILE A 44 -13.16 -7.37 -5.35
CA ILE A 44 -14.27 -7.56 -4.42
C ILE A 44 -15.45 -6.80 -4.99
N ARG A 45 -16.54 -7.50 -5.29
CA ARG A 45 -17.83 -6.89 -5.63
C ARG A 45 -18.77 -7.12 -4.47
N TYR A 46 -19.25 -6.03 -3.89
CA TYR A 46 -20.14 -6.09 -2.75
C TYR A 46 -21.34 -5.18 -2.96
N SER A 47 -22.51 -5.71 -2.64
CA SER A 47 -23.74 -4.95 -2.40
C SER A 47 -24.43 -5.59 -1.20
N ARG A 48 -25.36 -4.88 -0.55
CA ARG A 48 -26.01 -5.41 0.65
C ARG A 48 -26.66 -6.77 0.36
N GLY A 49 -26.17 -7.81 1.02
CA GLY A 49 -26.64 -9.20 0.85
C GLY A 49 -26.01 -9.98 -0.32
N SER A 50 -25.04 -9.41 -1.03
CA SER A 50 -24.31 -10.08 -2.12
C SER A 50 -22.82 -9.74 -2.09
N LEU A 51 -21.99 -10.77 -2.08
CA LEU A 51 -20.54 -10.65 -2.15
C LEU A 51 -20.02 -11.58 -3.24
N GLU A 52 -19.21 -11.05 -4.15
CA GLU A 52 -18.46 -11.84 -5.12
C GLU A 52 -16.98 -11.47 -5.05
N ILE A 53 -16.11 -12.46 -5.29
CA ILE A 53 -14.66 -12.29 -5.32
C ILE A 53 -14.11 -12.74 -6.66
N LEU A 54 -13.09 -12.04 -7.17
CA LEU A 54 -12.36 -12.47 -8.35
C LEU A 54 -11.40 -13.61 -7.99
N ASP A 55 -11.53 -14.78 -8.62
CA ASP A 55 -10.64 -15.91 -8.34
C ASP A 55 -9.24 -15.68 -8.90
N GLN A 56 -8.31 -15.28 -8.04
CA GLN A 56 -6.92 -14.99 -8.42
C GLN A 56 -6.09 -16.22 -8.78
N LEU A 57 -6.59 -17.45 -8.60
CA LEU A 57 -5.92 -18.66 -9.07
C LEU A 57 -6.03 -18.79 -10.59
N LEU A 58 -7.12 -18.30 -11.17
CA LEU A 58 -7.40 -18.37 -12.60
C LEU A 58 -6.72 -17.26 -13.42
N LEU A 59 -6.29 -16.19 -12.75
CA LEU A 59 -5.51 -15.12 -13.37
C LEU A 59 -4.10 -15.59 -13.78
N PRO A 60 -3.53 -15.06 -14.87
CA PRO A 60 -4.09 -14.04 -15.77
C PRO A 60 -4.96 -14.58 -16.92
N GLN A 61 -5.12 -15.90 -17.06
CA GLN A 61 -5.78 -16.50 -18.22
C GLN A 61 -7.30 -16.29 -18.23
N HIS A 62 -7.94 -16.34 -17.05
CA HIS A 62 -9.38 -16.18 -16.93
C HIS A 62 -9.73 -15.27 -15.75
N SER A 63 -10.63 -14.32 -16.01
CA SER A 63 -11.21 -13.45 -14.99
C SER A 63 -12.61 -13.94 -14.66
N ARG A 64 -12.78 -14.62 -13.53
CA ARG A 64 -14.07 -15.18 -13.10
C ARG A 64 -14.37 -14.79 -11.65
N TYR A 65 -15.59 -14.30 -11.43
CA TYR A 65 -16.11 -14.03 -10.11
C TYR A 65 -16.76 -15.27 -9.50
N GLU A 66 -16.64 -15.42 -8.19
CA GLU A 66 -17.25 -16.46 -7.38
C GLU A 66 -18.11 -15.82 -6.28
N PRO A 67 -19.38 -16.20 -6.14
CA PRO A 67 -20.23 -15.71 -5.07
C PRO A 67 -19.80 -16.29 -3.72
N VAL A 68 -19.82 -15.47 -2.68
CA VAL A 68 -19.47 -15.81 -1.31
C VAL A 68 -20.70 -15.55 -0.43
N GLY A 69 -21.48 -16.60 -0.19
CA GLY A 69 -22.73 -16.53 0.59
C GLY A 69 -22.56 -16.82 2.08
N SER A 70 -21.36 -17.15 2.55
CA SER A 70 -21.10 -17.51 3.95
C SER A 70 -19.68 -17.20 4.40
N VAL A 71 -19.52 -17.06 5.72
CA VAL A 71 -18.25 -16.95 6.44
C VAL A 71 -17.35 -18.17 6.16
N ARG A 72 -17.94 -19.37 6.06
CA ARG A 72 -17.22 -20.59 5.70
C ARG A 72 -16.63 -20.51 4.29
N GLN A 73 -17.42 -20.08 3.30
CA GLN A 73 -16.93 -19.93 1.92
C GLN A 73 -15.82 -18.87 1.84
N ALA A 74 -15.95 -17.76 2.55
CA ALA A 74 -14.89 -16.74 2.63
C ALA A 74 -13.60 -17.32 3.21
N TRP A 75 -13.70 -18.06 4.33
CA TRP A 75 -12.56 -18.73 4.95
C TRP A 75 -11.86 -19.70 3.98
N GLU A 76 -12.63 -20.52 3.26
CA GLU A 76 -12.11 -21.48 2.27
C GLU A 76 -11.41 -20.75 1.12
N ALA A 77 -12.01 -19.69 0.58
CA ALA A 77 -11.44 -18.88 -0.49
C ALA A 77 -10.14 -18.16 -0.08
N ILE A 78 -10.11 -17.59 1.13
CA ILE A 78 -8.92 -16.95 1.70
C ILE A 78 -7.79 -17.97 1.89
N ARG A 79 -8.11 -19.14 2.45
CA ARG A 79 -7.14 -20.22 2.70
C ARG A 79 -6.59 -20.81 1.41
N ALA A 80 -7.44 -21.01 0.41
CA ALA A 80 -7.05 -21.46 -0.94
C ALA A 80 -6.31 -20.39 -1.76
N MET A 81 -6.15 -19.17 -1.22
CA MET A 81 -5.50 -18.03 -1.88
C MET A 81 -6.20 -17.56 -3.17
N LYS A 82 -7.53 -17.76 -3.27
CA LYS A 82 -8.38 -17.09 -4.25
C LYS A 82 -8.43 -15.59 -3.99
N VAL A 83 -8.39 -15.19 -2.71
CA VAL A 83 -8.25 -13.80 -2.26
C VAL A 83 -6.85 -13.56 -1.72
N ARG A 84 -6.20 -12.47 -2.13
CA ARG A 84 -4.86 -12.09 -1.70
C ARG A 84 -4.80 -10.60 -1.38
N GLY A 85 -3.75 -10.22 -0.64
CA GLY A 85 -3.61 -8.88 -0.07
C GLY A 85 -4.23 -8.80 1.32
N ALA A 86 -3.47 -8.30 2.30
CA ALA A 86 -3.93 -8.28 3.69
C ALA A 86 -5.21 -7.45 3.90
N PRO A 87 -5.38 -6.28 3.25
CA PRO A 87 -6.64 -5.53 3.31
C PRO A 87 -7.81 -6.29 2.67
N ALA A 88 -7.64 -6.83 1.46
CA ALA A 88 -8.70 -7.58 0.77
C ALA A 88 -9.17 -8.83 1.53
N ILE A 89 -8.23 -9.57 2.15
CA ILE A 89 -8.55 -10.73 3.00
C ILE A 89 -9.44 -10.31 4.18
N ALA A 90 -9.12 -9.20 4.83
CA ALA A 90 -9.91 -8.71 5.96
C ALA A 90 -11.32 -8.32 5.52
N LEU A 91 -11.44 -7.56 4.43
CA LEU A 91 -12.71 -7.12 3.89
C LEU A 91 -13.60 -8.27 3.43
N VAL A 92 -13.07 -9.25 2.69
CA VAL A 92 -13.86 -10.42 2.28
C VAL A 92 -14.38 -11.20 3.49
N GLY A 93 -13.55 -11.37 4.54
CA GLY A 93 -14.01 -12.00 5.78
C GLY A 93 -15.15 -11.22 6.44
N CYS A 94 -14.95 -9.92 6.68
CA CYS A 94 -15.95 -9.06 7.32
C CYS A 94 -17.25 -8.92 6.52
N LEU A 95 -17.16 -8.75 5.20
CA LEU A 95 -18.31 -8.62 4.31
C LEU A 95 -19.08 -9.95 4.18
N SER A 96 -18.39 -11.11 4.26
CA SER A 96 -19.09 -12.40 4.27
C SER A 96 -19.94 -12.60 5.54
N LEU A 97 -19.48 -12.09 6.69
CA LEU A 97 -20.28 -12.04 7.90
C LEU A 97 -21.47 -11.09 7.73
N ALA A 98 -21.26 -9.93 7.10
CA ALA A 98 -22.35 -9.01 6.80
C ALA A 98 -23.43 -9.64 5.89
N VAL A 99 -23.04 -10.47 4.92
CA VAL A 99 -23.97 -11.25 4.08
C VAL A 99 -24.80 -12.23 4.92
N GLU A 100 -24.18 -12.99 5.82
CA GLU A 100 -24.92 -13.90 6.71
C GLU A 100 -25.86 -13.15 7.66
N LEU A 101 -25.40 -12.03 8.22
CA LEU A 101 -26.21 -11.18 9.09
C LEU A 101 -27.40 -10.59 8.34
N GLN A 102 -27.23 -10.16 7.10
CA GLN A 102 -28.30 -9.67 6.24
C GLN A 102 -29.35 -10.76 5.94
N ALA A 103 -28.93 -12.03 5.87
CA ALA A 103 -29.81 -13.18 5.71
C ALA A 103 -30.51 -13.59 7.03
N GLY A 104 -30.27 -12.90 8.14
CA GLY A 104 -30.90 -13.16 9.44
C GLY A 104 -30.14 -14.15 10.33
N ALA A 105 -28.88 -14.49 10.00
CA ALA A 105 -28.09 -15.43 10.82
C ALA A 105 -27.67 -14.83 12.18
N GLY A 106 -27.53 -15.68 13.20
CA GLY A 106 -27.15 -15.28 14.56
C GLY A 106 -28.35 -14.76 15.36
N GLY A 107 -28.65 -15.38 16.51
CA GLY A 107 -29.83 -15.08 17.33
C GLY A 107 -30.55 -16.35 17.84
N PRO A 108 -31.71 -16.22 18.52
CA PRO A 108 -32.38 -14.96 18.83
C PRO A 108 -31.78 -14.23 20.05
N GLY A 109 -31.87 -12.90 20.05
CA GLY A 109 -31.47 -11.99 21.12
C GLY A 109 -30.10 -11.32 20.92
N PRO A 110 -29.89 -10.09 21.42
CA PRO A 110 -28.62 -9.36 21.26
C PRO A 110 -27.40 -10.13 21.76
N ALA A 111 -27.50 -10.82 22.90
CA ALA A 111 -26.38 -11.58 23.46
C ALA A 111 -25.97 -12.78 22.58
N ALA A 112 -26.94 -13.52 22.05
CA ALA A 112 -26.68 -14.64 21.14
C ALA A 112 -26.10 -14.16 19.81
N LEU A 113 -26.58 -13.02 19.30
CA LEU A 113 -26.03 -12.40 18.09
C LEU A 113 -24.58 -11.93 18.29
N VAL A 114 -24.24 -11.31 19.43
CA VAL A 114 -22.85 -10.93 19.73
C VAL A 114 -21.94 -12.14 19.82
N ALA A 115 -22.40 -13.25 20.44
CA ALA A 115 -21.65 -14.49 20.49
C ALA A 115 -21.39 -15.04 19.08
N PHE A 116 -22.42 -15.10 18.24
CA PHE A 116 -22.32 -15.51 16.85
C PHE A 116 -21.29 -14.68 16.06
N VAL A 117 -21.35 -13.35 16.17
CA VAL A 117 -20.40 -12.43 15.54
C VAL A 117 -18.97 -12.71 16.00
N ARG A 118 -18.75 -12.89 17.31
CA ARG A 118 -17.42 -13.18 17.86
C ARG A 118 -16.86 -14.50 17.37
N ASP A 119 -17.67 -15.55 17.32
CA ASP A 119 -17.26 -16.88 16.88
C ASP A 119 -16.91 -16.88 15.39
N ALA A 120 -17.75 -16.25 14.55
CA ALA A 120 -17.48 -16.09 13.11
C ALA A 120 -16.17 -15.33 12.85
N LEU A 121 -15.94 -14.22 13.56
CA LEU A 121 -14.72 -13.42 13.42
C LEU A 121 -13.48 -14.17 13.91
N SER A 122 -13.58 -14.89 15.04
CA SER A 122 -12.52 -15.75 15.56
C SER A 122 -12.15 -16.83 14.55
N PHE A 123 -13.15 -17.48 13.95
CA PHE A 123 -12.95 -18.47 12.89
C PHE A 123 -12.27 -17.86 11.66
N LEU A 124 -12.70 -16.69 11.17
CA LEU A 124 -12.08 -16.00 10.03
C LEU A 124 -10.61 -15.66 10.26
N VAL A 125 -10.22 -15.29 11.47
CA VAL A 125 -8.81 -15.03 11.83
C VAL A 125 -7.93 -16.27 11.60
N THR A 126 -8.48 -17.47 11.72
CA THR A 126 -7.73 -18.73 11.49
C THR A 126 -7.42 -18.99 10.01
N ALA A 127 -8.08 -18.31 9.06
CA ALA A 127 -7.90 -18.57 7.64
C ALA A 127 -6.44 -18.37 7.21
N ARG A 128 -5.84 -17.23 7.61
CA ARG A 128 -4.44 -16.86 7.34
C ARG A 128 -3.88 -15.97 8.45
N PRO A 129 -3.42 -16.54 9.59
CA PRO A 129 -3.05 -15.81 10.81
C PRO A 129 -1.85 -14.86 10.67
N THR A 130 -1.13 -14.91 9.55
CA THR A 130 -0.01 -13.99 9.24
C THR A 130 -0.48 -12.58 8.87
N ALA A 131 -1.75 -12.40 8.47
CA ALA A 131 -2.31 -11.11 8.09
C ALA A 131 -2.94 -10.40 9.30
N VAL A 132 -2.23 -9.43 9.87
CA VAL A 132 -2.70 -8.66 11.04
C VAL A 132 -4.00 -7.91 10.76
N ASN A 133 -4.25 -7.53 9.51
CA ASN A 133 -5.45 -6.83 9.09
C ASN A 133 -6.74 -7.58 9.47
N MET A 134 -6.80 -8.90 9.27
CA MET A 134 -7.98 -9.70 9.62
C MET A 134 -8.22 -9.69 11.14
N ALA A 135 -7.17 -9.89 11.94
CA ALA A 135 -7.28 -9.86 13.41
C ALA A 135 -7.67 -8.49 13.95
N ARG A 136 -7.17 -7.40 13.33
CA ARG A 136 -7.55 -6.02 13.69
C ARG A 136 -8.99 -5.72 13.31
N ALA A 137 -9.42 -6.12 12.11
CA ALA A 137 -10.79 -5.98 11.64
C ALA A 137 -11.79 -6.76 12.52
N ALA A 138 -11.45 -8.01 12.83
CA ALA A 138 -12.20 -8.87 13.73
C ALA A 138 -12.37 -8.23 15.11
N ARG A 139 -11.31 -7.68 15.69
CA ARG A 139 -11.39 -6.98 16.97
C ARG A 139 -12.34 -5.77 16.89
N HIS A 140 -12.19 -4.95 15.85
CA HIS A 140 -13.01 -3.74 15.69
C HIS A 140 -14.51 -4.06 15.55
N LEU A 141 -14.87 -5.07 14.76
CA LEU A 141 -16.27 -5.50 14.61
C LEU A 141 -16.81 -6.16 15.89
N ALA A 142 -16.02 -6.98 16.57
CA ALA A 142 -16.43 -7.60 17.83
C ALA A 142 -16.66 -6.56 18.94
N GLU A 143 -15.81 -5.52 19.02
CA GLU A 143 -15.99 -4.38 19.91
C GLU A 143 -17.22 -3.57 19.53
N THR A 144 -17.44 -3.32 18.23
CA THR A 144 -18.62 -2.60 17.72
C THR A 144 -19.92 -3.32 18.08
N ALA A 145 -19.97 -4.64 17.91
CA ALA A 145 -21.12 -5.46 18.28
C ALA A 145 -21.40 -5.40 19.79
N ALA A 146 -20.35 -5.51 20.61
CA ALA A 146 -20.46 -5.47 22.07
C ALA A 146 -20.96 -4.10 22.56
N LEU A 147 -20.34 -3.02 22.08
CA LEU A 147 -20.72 -1.65 22.45
C LEU A 147 -22.15 -1.30 22.04
N GLU A 148 -22.63 -1.79 20.90
CA GLU A 148 -24.02 -1.56 20.48
C GLU A 148 -25.00 -2.38 21.35
N ALA A 149 -24.64 -3.61 21.73
CA ALA A 149 -25.47 -4.46 22.59
C ALA A 149 -25.55 -3.97 24.05
N GLU A 150 -24.57 -3.22 24.52
CA GLU A 150 -24.55 -2.62 25.87
C GLU A 150 -25.38 -1.32 25.98
N ARG A 151 -25.92 -0.80 24.87
CA ARG A 151 -26.75 0.41 24.89
C ARG A 151 -28.10 0.14 25.55
N GLU A 152 -28.60 1.16 26.25
CA GLU A 152 -29.95 1.12 26.81
C GLU A 152 -30.98 0.96 25.69
N GLY A 153 -31.84 -0.06 25.80
CA GLY A 153 -32.83 -0.41 24.77
C GLY A 153 -32.26 -1.09 23.52
N ALA A 154 -31.03 -1.64 23.56
CA ALA A 154 -30.45 -2.36 22.43
C ALA A 154 -31.32 -3.54 21.99
N THR A 155 -31.63 -3.60 20.68
CA THR A 155 -32.34 -4.72 20.05
C THR A 155 -31.41 -5.56 19.20
N GLU A 156 -31.84 -6.76 18.84
CA GLU A 156 -31.06 -7.64 17.96
C GLU A 156 -30.84 -6.99 16.59
N GLU A 157 -31.87 -6.34 16.05
CA GLU A 157 -31.85 -5.66 14.75
C GLU A 157 -30.88 -4.48 14.76
N ALA A 158 -30.82 -3.72 15.87
CA ALA A 158 -29.89 -2.60 16.00
C ALA A 158 -28.43 -3.07 15.98
N VAL A 159 -28.12 -4.15 16.72
CA VAL A 159 -26.77 -4.74 16.73
C VAL A 159 -26.43 -5.30 15.35
N ARG A 160 -27.36 -6.03 14.72
CA ARG A 160 -27.20 -6.62 13.38
C ARG A 160 -26.87 -5.54 12.34
N GLU A 161 -27.70 -4.52 12.25
CA GLU A 161 -27.51 -3.42 11.30
C GLU A 161 -26.20 -2.66 11.58
N ARG A 162 -25.85 -2.47 12.85
CA ARG A 162 -24.61 -1.78 13.21
C ARG A 162 -23.37 -2.54 12.75
N VAL A 163 -23.33 -3.85 12.93
CA VAL A 163 -22.20 -4.69 12.50
C VAL A 163 -22.10 -4.71 10.98
N ILE A 164 -23.22 -4.83 10.26
CA ILE A 164 -23.23 -4.77 8.80
C ILE A 164 -22.67 -3.43 8.31
N ARG A 165 -23.21 -2.30 8.80
CA ARG A 165 -22.73 -0.96 8.42
C ARG A 165 -21.25 -0.77 8.71
N CYS A 166 -20.76 -1.27 9.84
CA CYS A 166 -19.34 -1.18 10.17
C CYS A 166 -18.47 -1.91 9.13
N ALA A 167 -18.88 -3.09 8.65
CA ALA A 167 -18.15 -3.80 7.59
C ALA A 167 -18.19 -3.03 6.25
N GLU A 168 -19.31 -2.39 5.92
CA GLU A 168 -19.46 -1.54 4.72
C GLU A 168 -18.60 -0.27 4.81
N ASP A 169 -18.60 0.40 5.97
CA ASP A 169 -17.76 1.56 6.25
C ASP A 169 -16.28 1.21 6.12
N MET A 170 -15.87 0.00 6.51
CA MET A 170 -14.51 -0.49 6.33
C MET A 170 -14.13 -0.64 4.86
N LEU A 171 -15.05 -1.11 4.01
CA LEU A 171 -14.83 -1.22 2.56
C LEU A 171 -14.66 0.16 1.93
N GLU A 172 -15.60 1.07 2.18
CA GLU A 172 -15.55 2.44 1.66
C GLU A 172 -14.30 3.19 2.14
N LYS A 173 -13.96 3.03 3.42
CA LYS A 173 -12.75 3.63 3.99
C LYS A 173 -11.49 3.12 3.30
N ASP A 174 -11.34 1.81 3.05
CA ASP A 174 -10.15 1.27 2.37
C ASP A 174 -10.06 1.79 0.93
N LEU A 175 -11.17 1.89 0.20
CA LEU A 175 -11.22 2.51 -1.14
C LEU A 175 -10.75 3.96 -1.12
N LYS A 176 -11.28 4.77 -0.18
CA LYS A 176 -10.90 6.18 -0.02
C LYS A 176 -9.43 6.33 0.37
N ASP A 177 -8.98 5.58 1.37
CA ASP A 177 -7.58 5.59 1.84
C ASP A 177 -6.63 5.22 0.69
N ASN A 178 -6.95 4.20 -0.12
CA ASN A 178 -6.14 3.77 -1.25
C ASN A 178 -6.02 4.85 -2.33
N ARG A 179 -7.12 5.55 -2.66
CA ARG A 179 -7.09 6.70 -3.57
C ARG A 179 -6.22 7.82 -3.01
N SER A 180 -6.40 8.18 -1.74
CA SER A 180 -5.58 9.19 -1.09
C SER A 180 -4.09 8.83 -1.05
N ILE A 181 -3.74 7.57 -0.79
CA ILE A 181 -2.36 7.08 -0.86
C ILE A 181 -1.79 7.25 -2.27
N GLY A 182 -2.58 6.90 -3.29
CA GLY A 182 -2.17 7.07 -4.68
C GLY A 182 -1.89 8.53 -5.03
N ASP A 183 -2.83 9.42 -4.73
CA ASP A 183 -2.75 10.83 -5.09
C ASP A 183 -1.65 11.56 -4.34
N LEU A 184 -1.59 11.39 -3.01
CA LEU A 184 -0.55 12.01 -2.18
C LEU A 184 0.83 11.45 -2.51
N GLY A 185 0.92 10.14 -2.75
CA GLY A 185 2.15 9.47 -3.14
C GLY A 185 2.65 9.95 -4.49
N ALA A 186 1.77 10.09 -5.48
CA ALA A 186 2.09 10.60 -6.81
C ALA A 186 2.58 12.04 -6.76
N LEU A 187 1.87 12.92 -6.04
CA LEU A 187 2.26 14.33 -5.89
C LEU A 187 3.65 14.46 -5.26
N HIS A 188 3.88 13.82 -4.12
CA HIS A 188 5.18 13.91 -3.45
C HIS A 188 6.30 13.20 -4.24
N LEU A 189 6.00 12.16 -5.01
CA LEU A 189 6.98 11.52 -5.91
C LEU A 189 7.37 12.48 -7.03
N LEU A 190 6.42 13.17 -7.65
CA LEU A 190 6.69 14.16 -8.71
C LEU A 190 7.52 15.33 -8.20
N GLU A 191 7.24 15.84 -7.00
CA GLU A 191 8.05 16.90 -6.36
C GLU A 191 9.53 16.48 -6.19
N ARG A 192 9.79 15.18 -5.95
CA ARG A 192 11.14 14.66 -5.70
C ARG A 192 11.87 14.22 -6.96
N ALA A 193 11.19 13.52 -7.85
CA ALA A 193 11.80 12.88 -9.02
C ALA A 193 11.71 13.75 -10.29
N ALA A 194 10.76 14.69 -10.37
CA ALA A 194 10.55 15.55 -11.53
C ALA A 194 10.04 16.96 -11.17
N PRO A 195 10.76 17.74 -10.30
CA PRO A 195 10.31 19.04 -9.82
C PRO A 195 10.14 20.09 -10.94
N GLY A 196 10.87 19.96 -12.04
CA GLY A 196 10.80 20.89 -13.18
C GLY A 196 9.60 20.69 -14.11
N GLY A 197 8.69 19.74 -13.80
CA GLY A 197 7.68 19.29 -14.74
C GLY A 197 8.26 18.30 -15.74
N GLY A 198 7.71 17.09 -15.77
CA GLY A 198 8.24 15.97 -16.55
C GLY A 198 7.59 14.66 -16.15
N LYS A 199 7.71 13.63 -16.99
CA LYS A 199 7.20 12.30 -16.66
C LYS A 199 8.19 11.53 -15.79
N VAL A 200 7.71 10.50 -15.11
CA VAL A 200 8.51 9.61 -14.26
C VAL A 200 8.40 8.16 -14.70
N THR A 201 9.48 7.41 -14.53
CA THR A 201 9.51 5.97 -14.75
C THR A 201 9.60 5.27 -13.40
N VAL A 202 8.56 4.50 -13.07
CA VAL A 202 8.41 3.90 -11.74
C VAL A 202 8.66 2.41 -11.79
N LEU A 203 9.46 1.89 -10.86
CA LEU A 203 9.61 0.45 -10.64
C LEU A 203 8.84 0.01 -9.39
N THR A 204 8.09 -1.09 -9.49
CA THR A 204 7.35 -1.68 -8.37
C THR A 204 7.61 -3.18 -8.21
N HIS A 205 7.09 -3.75 -7.12
CA HIS A 205 7.34 -5.13 -6.71
C HIS A 205 6.13 -5.76 -6.03
N CYS A 206 5.98 -7.07 -6.21
CA CYS A 206 4.78 -7.84 -5.83
C CYS A 206 3.53 -7.30 -6.54
N ASN A 207 2.36 -7.53 -5.94
CA ASN A 207 1.09 -6.95 -6.32
C ASN A 207 0.51 -6.14 -5.17
N THR A 208 0.13 -4.91 -5.49
CA THR A 208 -0.34 -3.87 -4.55
C THR A 208 -1.47 -3.05 -5.18
N GLY A 209 -2.13 -3.63 -6.17
CA GLY A 209 -3.23 -3.01 -6.89
C GLY A 209 -4.58 -3.35 -6.30
N ALA A 210 -5.61 -3.26 -7.15
CA ALA A 210 -6.97 -3.62 -6.80
C ALA A 210 -7.08 -5.10 -6.43
N LEU A 211 -6.21 -5.95 -6.98
CA LEU A 211 -6.11 -7.37 -6.63
C LEU A 211 -5.52 -7.63 -5.23
N ALA A 212 -5.07 -6.59 -4.51
CA ALA A 212 -4.51 -6.71 -3.16
C ALA A 212 -5.25 -5.87 -2.10
N THR A 213 -6.24 -5.06 -2.48
CA THR A 213 -6.97 -4.16 -1.59
C THR A 213 -8.47 -4.18 -1.88
N ALA A 214 -9.27 -3.29 -1.29
CA ALA A 214 -10.66 -3.09 -1.71
C ALA A 214 -10.80 -2.73 -3.20
N GLY A 215 -9.78 -2.08 -3.74
CA GLY A 215 -9.78 -1.46 -5.05
C GLY A 215 -8.72 -0.37 -5.10
N TYR A 216 -8.34 0.07 -6.30
CA TYR A 216 -7.32 1.09 -6.58
C TYR A 216 -5.88 0.76 -6.16
N GLY A 217 -5.67 0.12 -5.01
CA GLY A 217 -4.35 -0.28 -4.51
C GLY A 217 -3.55 0.82 -3.84
N THR A 218 -2.36 0.45 -3.37
CA THR A 218 -1.43 1.34 -2.66
C THR A 218 -0.31 1.82 -3.57
N ALA A 219 0.76 1.04 -3.73
CA ALA A 219 1.87 1.40 -4.61
C ALA A 219 1.46 1.39 -6.10
N LEU A 220 0.62 0.44 -6.51
CA LEU A 220 0.01 0.51 -7.84
C LEU A 220 -1.03 1.64 -7.95
N GLY A 221 -1.67 2.03 -6.84
CA GLY A 221 -2.50 3.24 -6.75
C GLY A 221 -1.72 4.52 -7.04
N VAL A 222 -0.47 4.62 -6.56
CA VAL A 222 0.44 5.73 -6.93
C VAL A 222 0.73 5.73 -8.43
N ILE A 223 0.98 4.56 -9.03
CA ILE A 223 1.19 4.43 -10.47
C ILE A 223 -0.08 4.84 -11.26
N ARG A 224 -1.27 4.43 -10.80
CA ARG A 224 -2.56 4.84 -11.36
C ARG A 224 -2.76 6.35 -11.31
N SER A 225 -2.49 6.99 -10.17
CA SER A 225 -2.58 8.45 -10.03
C SER A 225 -1.59 9.16 -10.95
N LEU A 226 -0.34 8.68 -11.07
CA LEU A 226 0.64 9.23 -12.02
C LEU A 226 0.18 9.09 -13.48
N HIS A 227 -0.43 7.95 -13.83
CA HIS A 227 -0.96 7.70 -15.16
C HIS A 227 -2.16 8.61 -15.48
N ALA A 228 -3.12 8.73 -14.57
CA ALA A 228 -4.27 9.61 -14.70
C ALA A 228 -3.88 11.09 -14.86
N LEU A 229 -2.78 11.51 -14.23
CA LEU A 229 -2.20 12.85 -14.40
C LEU A 229 -1.43 13.03 -15.73
N GLY A 230 -1.24 11.98 -16.54
CA GLY A 230 -0.39 12.00 -17.73
C GLY A 230 1.10 12.16 -17.41
N ARG A 231 1.50 11.87 -16.17
CA ARG A 231 2.85 12.09 -15.64
C ARG A 231 3.65 10.80 -15.46
N LEU A 232 3.05 9.64 -15.73
CA LEU A 232 3.77 8.38 -15.86
C LEU A 232 4.35 8.26 -17.28
N ASP A 233 5.65 8.03 -17.38
CA ASP A 233 6.29 7.64 -18.64
C ASP A 233 6.15 6.14 -18.85
N HIS A 234 6.59 5.36 -17.86
CA HIS A 234 6.58 3.91 -17.92
C HIS A 234 6.56 3.27 -16.52
N ALA A 235 5.93 2.11 -16.39
CA ALA A 235 5.94 1.29 -15.18
C ALA A 235 6.75 -0.01 -15.39
N PHE A 236 7.76 -0.25 -14.58
CA PHE A 236 8.41 -1.55 -14.48
C PHE A 236 7.80 -2.35 -13.32
N CYS A 237 7.38 -3.59 -13.59
CA CYS A 237 7.00 -4.53 -12.55
C CYS A 237 7.93 -5.74 -12.57
N THR A 238 8.31 -6.20 -11.39
CA THR A 238 9.19 -7.37 -11.22
C THR A 238 8.37 -8.64 -11.08
N GLU A 239 8.87 -9.79 -11.55
CA GLU A 239 8.12 -11.06 -11.51
C GLU A 239 7.66 -11.44 -10.10
N THR A 240 8.49 -11.18 -9.07
CA THR A 240 8.24 -11.47 -7.65
C THR A 240 8.20 -12.98 -7.35
N ARG A 241 9.33 -13.66 -7.52
CA ARG A 241 9.47 -15.08 -7.19
C ARG A 241 9.35 -15.32 -5.67
N PRO A 242 8.92 -16.53 -5.25
CA PRO A 242 8.52 -17.65 -6.11
C PRO A 242 7.06 -17.58 -6.61
N TYR A 243 6.26 -16.69 -6.07
CA TYR A 243 4.81 -16.69 -6.26
C TYR A 243 4.30 -15.97 -7.51
N ASN A 244 5.20 -15.25 -8.17
CA ASN A 244 4.96 -14.60 -9.45
C ASN A 244 3.81 -13.57 -9.37
N GLN A 245 3.63 -12.89 -8.24
CA GLN A 245 2.53 -11.91 -8.11
C GLN A 245 2.68 -10.75 -9.10
N GLY A 246 3.90 -10.26 -9.31
CA GLY A 246 4.10 -9.16 -10.24
C GLY A 246 3.89 -9.61 -11.69
N ALA A 247 4.38 -10.80 -12.05
CA ALA A 247 4.16 -11.36 -13.38
C ALA A 247 2.69 -11.75 -13.66
N ARG A 248 1.97 -12.30 -12.68
CA ARG A 248 0.60 -12.80 -12.86
C ARG A 248 -0.47 -11.74 -12.63
N LEU A 249 -0.29 -10.89 -11.62
CA LEU A 249 -1.33 -10.00 -11.11
C LEU A 249 -1.02 -8.55 -11.49
N THR A 250 0.16 -8.03 -11.13
CA THR A 250 0.49 -6.62 -11.45
C THR A 250 0.57 -6.36 -12.95
N ALA A 251 1.20 -7.25 -13.71
CA ALA A 251 1.19 -7.15 -15.17
C ALA A 251 -0.23 -7.22 -15.74
N PHE A 252 -1.11 -8.07 -15.18
CA PHE A 252 -2.51 -8.15 -15.58
C PHE A 252 -3.25 -6.82 -15.33
N GLU A 253 -3.11 -6.20 -14.15
CA GLU A 253 -3.74 -4.91 -13.85
C GLU A 253 -3.25 -3.80 -14.78
N LEU A 254 -1.93 -3.74 -15.02
CA LEU A 254 -1.32 -2.74 -15.90
C LEU A 254 -1.80 -2.89 -17.35
N VAL A 255 -1.94 -4.13 -17.84
CA VAL A 255 -2.50 -4.41 -19.17
C VAL A 255 -3.99 -4.04 -19.23
N TYR A 256 -4.77 -4.43 -18.22
CA TYR A 256 -6.20 -4.15 -18.16
C TYR A 256 -6.48 -2.65 -18.23
N GLU A 257 -5.69 -1.84 -17.53
CA GLU A 257 -5.83 -0.38 -17.48
C GLU A 257 -5.05 0.37 -18.57
N GLN A 258 -4.44 -0.37 -19.50
CA GLN A 258 -3.63 0.18 -20.60
C GLN A 258 -2.50 1.11 -20.12
N ILE A 259 -1.95 0.84 -18.95
CA ILE A 259 -0.81 1.59 -18.39
C ILE A 259 0.47 1.12 -19.10
N PRO A 260 1.31 2.04 -19.64
CA PRO A 260 2.54 1.67 -20.31
C PRO A 260 3.48 0.96 -19.33
N ALA A 261 3.71 -0.33 -19.56
CA ALA A 261 4.39 -1.18 -18.59
C ALA A 261 5.29 -2.25 -19.22
N THR A 262 6.29 -2.68 -18.44
CA THR A 262 7.19 -3.79 -18.77
C THR A 262 7.38 -4.70 -17.57
N LEU A 263 7.19 -6.00 -17.78
CA LEU A 263 7.58 -7.04 -16.83
C LEU A 263 9.09 -7.33 -16.93
N ILE A 264 9.77 -7.45 -15.80
CA ILE A 264 11.17 -7.85 -15.70
C ILE A 264 11.36 -8.95 -14.65
N ALA A 265 12.41 -9.77 -14.80
CA ALA A 265 12.82 -10.69 -13.74
C ALA A 265 13.31 -9.92 -12.50
N ASP A 266 13.24 -10.52 -11.32
CA ASP A 266 13.68 -9.86 -10.06
C ASP A 266 15.18 -9.48 -10.13
N SER A 267 15.99 -10.29 -10.82
CA SER A 267 17.43 -10.09 -11.03
C SER A 267 17.76 -8.93 -11.99
N MET A 268 16.79 -8.44 -12.77
CA MET A 268 16.99 -7.34 -13.71
C MET A 268 16.79 -5.96 -13.08
N ALA A 269 16.33 -5.88 -11.83
CA ALA A 269 15.98 -4.61 -11.19
C ALA A 269 17.13 -3.58 -11.22
N ALA A 270 18.36 -4.00 -10.89
CA ALA A 270 19.52 -3.11 -10.92
C ALA A 270 19.88 -2.68 -12.36
N ALA A 271 19.82 -3.61 -13.32
CA ALA A 271 20.06 -3.29 -14.73
C ALA A 271 19.00 -2.30 -15.29
N ALA A 272 17.73 -2.46 -14.89
CA ALA A 272 16.66 -1.53 -15.25
C ALA A 272 16.90 -0.14 -14.65
N MET A 273 17.32 -0.07 -13.38
CA MET A 273 17.70 1.20 -12.74
C MET A 273 18.86 1.89 -13.46
N ALA A 274 19.88 1.13 -13.88
CA ALA A 274 21.05 1.67 -14.57
C ALA A 274 20.79 2.11 -16.02
N HIS A 275 19.91 1.40 -16.75
CA HIS A 275 19.85 1.52 -18.22
C HIS A 275 18.47 1.90 -18.78
N ARG A 276 17.42 1.96 -17.95
CA ARG A 276 16.04 2.20 -18.41
C ARG A 276 15.39 3.43 -17.77
N GLY A 277 16.19 4.30 -17.17
CA GLY A 277 15.73 5.59 -16.68
C GLY A 277 14.74 5.53 -15.52
N VAL A 278 14.79 4.49 -14.68
CA VAL A 278 13.94 4.40 -13.48
C VAL A 278 14.23 5.60 -12.58
N SER A 279 13.22 6.40 -12.29
CA SER A 279 13.32 7.65 -11.52
C SER A 279 12.74 7.53 -10.10
N ALA A 280 11.97 6.48 -9.82
CA ALA A 280 11.47 6.18 -8.48
C ALA A 280 11.15 4.69 -8.32
N VAL A 281 11.24 4.20 -7.08
CA VAL A 281 10.74 2.87 -6.69
C VAL A 281 9.59 3.05 -5.70
N VAL A 282 8.46 2.40 -5.94
CA VAL A 282 7.31 2.42 -5.02
C VAL A 282 6.85 0.99 -4.75
N VAL A 283 6.76 0.61 -3.48
CA VAL A 283 6.35 -0.73 -3.04
C VAL A 283 5.25 -0.64 -1.98
N GLY A 284 4.50 -1.72 -1.80
CA GLY A 284 3.56 -1.85 -0.68
C GLY A 284 4.25 -2.20 0.64
N ALA A 285 3.45 -2.52 1.66
CA ALA A 285 3.91 -3.10 2.91
C ALA A 285 2.94 -4.15 3.44
N ASP A 286 3.50 -5.23 3.99
CA ASP A 286 2.74 -6.19 4.81
C ASP A 286 2.64 -5.69 6.25
N ARG A 287 3.71 -5.05 6.77
CA ARG A 287 3.73 -4.42 8.11
C ARG A 287 4.78 -3.32 8.17
N VAL A 288 4.43 -2.18 8.74
CA VAL A 288 5.36 -1.09 9.10
C VAL A 288 5.37 -0.94 10.62
N VAL A 289 6.54 -0.94 11.26
CA VAL A 289 6.64 -0.84 12.73
C VAL A 289 7.03 0.57 13.17
N ALA A 290 7.13 0.83 14.48
CA ALA A 290 7.23 2.19 15.03
C ALA A 290 8.39 3.03 14.47
N ASN A 291 9.54 2.42 14.20
CA ASN A 291 10.72 3.10 13.64
C ASN A 291 10.70 3.23 12.10
N GLY A 292 9.65 2.78 11.41
CA GLY A 292 9.51 2.78 9.95
C GLY A 292 10.09 1.54 9.26
N ASP A 293 10.69 0.60 10.01
CA ASP A 293 11.12 -0.68 9.46
C ASP A 293 9.92 -1.39 8.81
N THR A 294 10.11 -1.79 7.56
CA THR A 294 9.01 -2.31 6.75
C THR A 294 9.26 -3.78 6.40
N ALA A 295 8.34 -4.65 6.82
CA ALA A 295 8.20 -5.98 6.25
C ALA A 295 7.28 -5.93 5.03
N ASN A 296 7.79 -6.47 3.93
CA ASN A 296 7.07 -6.64 2.67
C ASN A 296 7.63 -7.89 1.97
N LYS A 297 7.07 -8.27 0.82
CA LYS A 297 7.51 -9.41 0.00
C LYS A 297 9.03 -9.47 -0.21
N VAL A 298 9.56 -10.69 -0.14
CA VAL A 298 10.98 -10.96 -0.42
C VAL A 298 11.38 -10.40 -1.79
N GLY A 299 12.49 -9.66 -1.81
CA GLY A 299 12.91 -8.85 -2.96
C GLY A 299 12.85 -7.34 -2.66
N THR A 300 11.90 -6.88 -1.84
CA THR A 300 11.77 -5.45 -1.48
C THR A 300 13.06 -4.86 -0.90
N TYR A 301 13.72 -5.57 0.01
CA TYR A 301 15.00 -5.12 0.60
C TYR A 301 16.13 -5.03 -0.44
N GLN A 302 16.19 -5.98 -1.39
CA GLN A 302 17.15 -5.95 -2.48
C GLN A 302 16.92 -4.74 -3.39
N LEU A 303 15.66 -4.43 -3.70
CA LEU A 303 15.29 -3.23 -4.46
C LEU A 303 15.67 -1.95 -3.72
N ALA A 304 15.48 -1.87 -2.40
CA ALA A 304 15.87 -0.69 -1.62
C ALA A 304 17.40 -0.46 -1.64
N ILE A 305 18.20 -1.54 -1.58
CA ILE A 305 19.66 -1.47 -1.73
C ILE A 305 20.04 -0.96 -3.13
N ALA A 306 19.46 -1.54 -4.18
CA ALA A 306 19.74 -1.15 -5.57
C ALA A 306 19.33 0.31 -5.85
N ALA A 307 18.13 0.72 -5.39
CA ALA A 307 17.65 2.08 -5.53
C ALA A 307 18.61 3.08 -4.87
N LYS A 308 19.08 2.77 -3.64
CA LYS A 308 20.07 3.58 -2.95
C LYS A 308 21.39 3.67 -3.72
N HIS A 309 21.88 2.56 -4.28
CA HIS A 309 23.10 2.55 -5.08
C HIS A 309 23.00 3.48 -6.31
N HIS A 310 21.84 3.52 -6.96
CA HIS A 310 21.58 4.37 -8.12
C HIS A 310 21.06 5.78 -7.77
N GLY A 311 20.95 6.15 -6.50
CA GLY A 311 20.44 7.45 -6.07
C GLY A 311 18.95 7.68 -6.36
N ILE A 312 18.18 6.61 -6.52
CA ILE A 312 16.75 6.63 -6.83
C ILE A 312 15.93 6.66 -5.53
N PRO A 313 14.95 7.56 -5.37
CA PRO A 313 14.09 7.59 -4.19
C PRO A 313 13.24 6.31 -4.08
N PHE A 314 13.16 5.77 -2.85
CA PHE A 314 12.44 4.55 -2.54
C PHE A 314 11.26 4.85 -1.59
N TYR A 315 10.05 4.49 -2.02
CA TYR A 315 8.81 4.75 -1.31
C TYR A 315 8.14 3.46 -0.85
N VAL A 316 7.58 3.52 0.36
CA VAL A 316 6.64 2.52 0.87
C VAL A 316 5.27 3.18 0.92
N ALA A 317 4.30 2.62 0.21
CA ALA A 317 2.91 3.07 0.19
C ALA A 317 2.05 2.06 0.96
N ALA A 318 1.53 2.47 2.11
CA ALA A 318 0.73 1.60 2.98
C ALA A 318 -0.30 2.42 3.77
N PRO A 319 -1.50 1.88 3.99
CA PRO A 319 -2.47 2.49 4.89
C PRO A 319 -1.99 2.39 6.35
N SER A 320 -2.52 3.27 7.20
CA SER A 320 -2.27 3.23 8.65
C SER A 320 -2.73 1.92 9.31
N SER A 321 -3.65 1.20 8.65
CA SER A 321 -4.07 -0.14 9.06
C SER A 321 -2.94 -1.17 9.04
N SER A 322 -1.94 -0.99 8.17
CA SER A 322 -0.72 -1.81 8.04
C SER A 322 0.42 -1.36 8.97
N CYS A 323 0.24 -0.29 9.74
CA CYS A 323 1.22 0.19 10.72
C CYS A 323 0.96 -0.45 12.10
N ASP A 324 1.94 -1.18 12.62
CA ASP A 324 1.92 -1.83 13.93
C ASP A 324 2.90 -1.13 14.89
N LEU A 325 2.39 -0.10 15.57
CA LEU A 325 3.17 0.74 16.50
C LEU A 325 3.49 0.03 17.83
N ARG A 326 3.08 -1.22 18.02
CA ARG A 326 3.42 -2.02 19.22
C ARG A 326 4.81 -2.62 19.13
N LEU A 327 5.33 -2.79 17.91
CA LEU A 327 6.69 -3.28 17.66
C LEU A 327 7.61 -2.09 17.46
N GLU A 328 8.74 -2.07 18.15
CA GLU A 328 9.67 -0.94 18.10
C GLU A 328 10.55 -1.02 16.83
N THR A 329 10.95 -2.23 16.47
CA THR A 329 11.89 -2.48 15.37
C THR A 329 11.46 -3.67 14.51
N GLY A 330 11.98 -3.73 13.28
CA GLY A 330 11.67 -4.84 12.38
C GLY A 330 12.16 -6.19 12.90
N ARG A 331 13.12 -6.23 13.84
CA ARG A 331 13.68 -7.47 14.42
C ARG A 331 12.62 -8.31 15.14
N GLU A 332 11.55 -7.68 15.60
CA GLU A 332 10.44 -8.33 16.31
C GLU A 332 9.43 -8.95 15.33
N ILE A 333 9.55 -8.66 14.02
CA ILE A 333 8.68 -9.24 13.00
C ILE A 333 9.14 -10.67 12.73
N ILE A 334 8.31 -11.63 13.11
CA ILE A 334 8.48 -13.02 12.69
C ILE A 334 8.23 -13.12 11.20
N ILE A 335 9.26 -13.56 10.47
CA ILE A 335 9.17 -13.72 9.02
C ILE A 335 8.58 -15.09 8.70
N GLU A 336 7.43 -15.09 8.00
CA GLU A 336 6.81 -16.32 7.49
C GLU A 336 7.79 -17.08 6.59
N GLU A 337 8.01 -18.35 6.89
CA GLU A 337 8.63 -19.32 6.00
C GLU A 337 7.54 -20.25 5.47
N ARG A 338 7.66 -20.64 4.21
CA ARG A 338 6.69 -21.50 3.53
C ARG A 338 7.35 -22.76 2.98
N PRO A 339 6.57 -23.81 2.65
CA PRO A 339 7.11 -25.04 2.10
C PRO A 339 8.02 -24.80 0.89
N GLY A 340 9.21 -25.42 0.89
CA GLY A 340 10.19 -25.25 -0.20
C GLY A 340 9.68 -25.69 -1.58
N GLN A 341 8.64 -26.52 -1.62
CA GLN A 341 7.98 -26.94 -2.86
C GLN A 341 7.51 -25.75 -3.69
N GLU A 342 7.04 -24.67 -3.07
CA GLU A 342 6.56 -23.48 -3.78
C GLU A 342 7.68 -22.73 -4.50
N LEU A 343 8.94 -22.93 -4.09
CA LEU A 343 10.11 -22.45 -4.82
C LEU A 343 10.54 -23.47 -5.87
N THR A 344 10.55 -24.76 -5.55
CA THR A 344 11.08 -25.79 -6.46
C THR A 344 10.15 -26.15 -7.60
N ASP A 345 8.84 -25.93 -7.43
CA ASP A 345 7.80 -26.38 -8.34
C ASP A 345 6.99 -25.17 -8.83
N VAL A 346 6.55 -25.22 -10.09
CA VAL A 346 5.61 -24.26 -10.67
C VAL A 346 4.55 -25.04 -11.47
N ASN A 347 3.28 -24.75 -11.24
CA ASN A 347 2.15 -25.45 -11.88
C ASN A 347 2.24 -26.99 -11.78
N GLY A 348 2.64 -27.51 -10.62
CA GLY A 348 2.76 -28.95 -10.37
C GLY A 348 3.99 -29.62 -11.01
N VAL A 349 4.85 -28.85 -11.68
CA VAL A 349 6.09 -29.36 -12.29
C VAL A 349 7.29 -28.85 -11.52
N ARG A 350 8.15 -29.77 -11.06
CA ARG A 350 9.40 -29.44 -10.40
C ARG A 350 10.43 -28.92 -11.40
N ILE A 351 10.92 -27.71 -11.15
CA ILE A 351 11.98 -27.04 -11.95
C ILE A 351 13.35 -27.25 -11.32
N ALA A 352 13.44 -27.17 -9.99
CA ALA A 352 14.72 -27.32 -9.29
C ALA A 352 15.19 -28.78 -9.29
N ALA A 353 16.51 -28.99 -9.32
CA ALA A 353 17.09 -30.32 -9.13
C ALA A 353 16.60 -30.96 -7.80
N PRO A 354 16.51 -32.30 -7.72
CA PRO A 354 16.28 -32.98 -6.45
C PRO A 354 17.37 -32.63 -5.43
N GLY A 355 16.99 -32.43 -4.17
CA GLY A 355 17.93 -32.07 -3.10
C GLY A 355 17.40 -31.03 -2.14
N ARG A 356 18.29 -30.54 -1.26
CA ARG A 356 17.94 -29.58 -0.21
C ARG A 356 17.80 -28.17 -0.81
N VAL A 357 16.63 -27.57 -0.65
CA VAL A 357 16.35 -26.19 -1.05
C VAL A 357 15.94 -25.40 0.18
N ILE A 358 16.58 -24.25 0.38
CA ILE A 358 16.19 -23.28 1.42
C ILE A 358 15.21 -22.31 0.77
N ALA A 359 13.94 -22.38 1.20
CA ALA A 359 12.92 -21.44 0.72
C ALA A 359 13.27 -20.01 1.15
N PRO A 360 13.01 -18.98 0.31
CA PRO A 360 13.26 -17.61 0.70
C PRO A 360 12.27 -17.20 1.79
N LYS A 361 12.79 -16.65 2.89
CA LYS A 361 12.00 -15.99 3.94
C LYS A 361 11.10 -14.91 3.33
N LYS A 362 9.79 -14.95 3.59
CA LYS A 362 8.75 -14.21 2.83
C LYS A 362 8.70 -12.70 3.08
N ALA A 363 9.56 -12.21 3.97
CA ALA A 363 9.81 -10.80 4.16
C ALA A 363 11.26 -10.52 4.57
N ARG A 364 11.81 -9.39 4.10
CA ARG A 364 13.05 -8.82 4.64
C ARG A 364 12.78 -7.39 5.04
N ILE A 365 13.26 -7.03 6.22
CA ILE A 365 13.08 -5.71 6.82
C ILE A 365 13.86 -4.69 5.98
N VAL A 366 13.17 -3.74 5.37
CA VAL A 366 13.81 -2.52 4.87
C VAL A 366 14.05 -1.63 6.08
N GLN A 367 15.32 -1.48 6.48
CA GLN A 367 15.68 -0.53 7.53
C GLN A 367 15.64 0.89 6.99
N GLN A 368 14.67 1.68 7.45
CA GLN A 368 14.76 3.13 7.26
C GLN A 368 15.75 3.70 8.28
N ARG A 369 16.95 4.06 7.84
CA ARG A 369 17.80 4.95 8.65
C ARG A 369 17.08 6.29 8.74
N LYS A 370 16.69 6.68 9.96
CA LYS A 370 16.13 7.98 10.39
C LYS A 370 15.90 8.93 9.21
N LEU A 371 14.66 9.00 8.72
CA LEU A 371 14.21 10.15 7.94
C LEU A 371 14.64 11.41 8.70
N LYS A 372 15.24 12.40 8.02
CA LYS A 372 15.52 13.70 8.64
C LYS A 372 14.22 14.17 9.30
N LYS A 373 14.27 14.59 10.57
CA LYS A 373 13.10 15.02 11.39
C LYS A 373 12.12 15.90 10.61
N ASP A 374 12.61 16.72 9.69
CA ASP A 374 11.82 17.67 8.90
C ASP A 374 10.85 16.97 7.91
N LEU A 375 11.22 15.80 7.38
CA LEU A 375 10.40 15.01 6.46
C LEU A 375 9.32 14.19 7.20
N GLU A 376 9.64 13.75 8.42
CA GLU A 376 8.70 13.07 9.32
C GLU A 376 7.60 14.03 9.78
N VAL A 377 7.94 15.30 10.07
CA VAL A 377 6.98 16.34 10.45
C VAL A 377 6.08 16.77 9.28
N GLY A 378 6.59 16.83 8.05
CA GLY A 378 5.80 17.20 6.87
C GLY A 378 4.74 16.15 6.49
N ILE A 379 5.11 14.88 6.54
CA ILE A 379 4.20 13.75 6.27
C ILE A 379 3.24 13.53 7.45
N ARG A 380 3.70 13.63 8.70
CA ARG A 380 2.79 13.63 9.88
C ARG A 380 1.81 14.78 9.83
N LYS A 381 2.23 16.02 9.58
CA LYS A 381 1.31 17.18 9.56
C LYS A 381 0.25 17.10 8.45
N LYS A 382 0.57 16.50 7.29
CA LYS A 382 -0.40 16.29 6.21
C LYS A 382 -1.34 15.10 6.48
N ILE A 383 -0.87 14.03 7.13
CA ILE A 383 -1.69 12.87 7.50
C ILE A 383 -2.53 13.14 8.76
N GLU A 384 -2.01 13.93 9.71
CA GLU A 384 -2.70 14.31 10.95
C GLU A 384 -3.90 15.22 10.69
N HIS A 385 -4.01 15.92 9.55
CA HIS A 385 -5.14 16.81 9.32
C HIS A 385 -6.48 16.07 9.06
N ASP A 386 -6.43 14.80 8.62
CA ASP A 386 -7.64 14.01 8.33
C ASP A 386 -7.95 12.92 9.38
N VAL A 387 -7.13 12.74 10.42
CA VAL A 387 -7.43 11.86 11.56
C VAL A 387 -6.85 12.44 12.86
N VAL A 388 -7.53 13.43 13.45
CA VAL A 388 -7.32 13.76 14.87
C VAL A 388 -8.53 13.30 15.69
N MET A 389 -8.28 12.35 16.59
CA MET A 389 -8.88 12.40 17.92
C MET A 389 -7.78 12.29 18.97
N LYS A 390 -7.70 13.35 19.77
CA LYS A 390 -6.86 13.49 20.96
C LYS A 390 -7.26 12.45 22.01
N ALA A 391 -6.28 11.85 22.66
CA ALA A 391 -6.34 11.62 24.10
C ALA A 391 -5.29 12.55 24.74
N SER A 392 -5.76 13.63 25.34
CA SER A 392 -4.94 14.55 26.13
C SER A 392 -5.24 14.30 27.60
N SER A 393 -4.21 14.01 28.39
CA SER A 393 -4.16 14.47 29.77
C SER A 393 -2.70 14.58 30.26
N SER A 394 -2.25 15.84 30.31
CA SER A 394 -1.52 16.47 31.41
C SER A 394 -0.06 16.07 31.74
N LEU A 395 0.81 17.01 31.32
CA LEU A 395 1.83 17.73 32.10
C LEU A 395 3.30 17.23 32.13
N PRO A 396 4.27 18.14 31.97
CA PRO A 396 5.70 17.86 31.98
C PRO A 396 6.28 17.96 33.40
N LYS A 397 7.15 17.02 33.78
CA LYS A 397 8.12 17.25 34.85
C LYS A 397 9.53 17.24 34.29
N LYS A 398 10.10 18.44 34.23
CA LYS A 398 11.54 18.69 34.30
C LYS A 398 12.15 17.83 35.41
N LEU A 399 13.20 17.09 35.09
CA LEU A 399 14.25 16.76 36.05
C LEU A 399 15.61 16.85 35.34
N ALA A 400 16.06 18.09 35.16
CA ALA A 400 17.47 18.39 35.04
C ALA A 400 18.01 18.54 36.47
N LEU A 401 18.75 17.52 36.93
CA LEU A 401 19.58 17.59 38.13
C LEU A 401 20.78 18.50 37.84
N LEU A 402 20.62 19.81 38.11
CA LEU A 402 21.75 20.71 38.34
C LEU A 402 22.21 20.50 39.79
N LYS A 403 23.33 19.78 39.95
CA LYS A 403 24.12 19.78 41.19
C LYS A 403 24.74 21.17 41.36
N ALA A 404 24.32 21.90 42.38
CA ALA A 404 25.07 23.03 42.93
C ALA A 404 26.10 22.50 43.96
N PRO A 405 27.30 23.11 44.06
CA PRO A 405 28.36 22.61 44.93
C PRO A 405 28.12 22.95 46.40
N ALA A 406 28.69 22.09 47.24
CA ALA A 406 28.60 22.07 48.70
C ALA A 406 28.96 23.40 49.38
N LYS A 407 28.16 23.80 50.38
CA LYS A 407 28.57 24.73 51.43
C LYS A 407 29.20 23.93 52.58
N LYS A 408 30.47 24.25 52.88
CA LYS A 408 31.12 23.95 54.16
C LYS A 408 30.55 24.89 55.23
N GLU A 409 30.19 24.32 56.38
CA GLU A 409 30.12 25.07 57.64
C GLU A 409 31.54 25.20 58.22
N ALA A 410 31.93 26.41 58.60
CA ALA A 410 32.84 26.67 59.71
C ALA A 410 32.69 28.13 60.15
N ALA A 411 32.74 28.32 61.46
CA ALA A 411 32.27 29.48 62.20
C ALA A 411 33.26 30.66 62.25
N SER A 412 32.70 31.79 62.69
CA SER A 412 33.29 32.80 63.59
C SER A 412 34.14 33.94 63.02
N SER A 413 33.87 35.12 63.61
CA SER A 413 34.66 36.35 63.69
C SER A 413 34.71 37.23 62.43
N SER A 414 34.80 38.56 62.46
CA SER A 414 34.45 39.64 63.37
C SER A 414 34.94 40.92 62.66
N SER A 415 34.29 42.05 62.95
CA SER A 415 34.78 43.42 62.78
C SER A 415 35.04 43.96 61.37
N THR A 416 34.08 44.74 60.89
CA THR A 416 34.34 46.03 60.23
C THR A 416 35.09 46.96 61.19
N LYS A 417 36.19 47.57 60.71
CA LYS A 417 36.67 48.86 61.20
C LYS A 417 36.30 49.93 60.17
N THR A 418 35.68 50.96 60.70
CA THR A 418 35.32 52.29 60.18
C THR A 418 36.52 53.09 59.66
N PRO A 419 36.28 54.25 59.06
CA PRO A 419 36.57 55.46 59.82
C PRO A 419 35.45 56.51 59.76
N SER A 420 35.40 57.33 60.81
CA SER A 420 34.46 58.42 61.13
C SER A 420 33.29 58.02 62.01
#